data_AF-A0A929F252-F1
#
_entry.id   AF-A0A929F252-F1
#
_cell.length_a   1.000
_cell.length_b   1.000
_cell.length_c   1.000
_cell.angle_alpha   90.00
_cell.angle_beta   90.00
_cell.angle_gamma   90.00
#
_symmetry.space_group_name_H-M   'P 1'
#
loop_
_entity.id
_entity.type
_entity.pdbx_description
1 polymer ?
#
loop_
_entity_poly.entity_id
_entity_poly.type
_entity_poly.pdbx_seq_one_letter_code
_entity_poly.pdbx_strand_id
1 'polypeptide(L)'
;MHEVVKEYYGKTLGGSDDLKTDACCTTDAMPDYLKPVLAKIHEEVLQRYYGCGLVVPEAVEGLRILDLGCGAGRDVYALAGLVGEGGSVVGVDMTPEQLTVANKHRQYHADIFGYASPNTEFHLGYIERLGELGLADNSFDLIVSNCVLNLCPDKAAVLQEAYRLLKPGGEMYFSDVYADRRIPAPLISDPVLYGECLSGALYWNDFLQMAKSAGFADPRLVNDRPLGIENREVQEKVTGIGFYSATWRLFKIPDLEPAGEDYGQSLVYRGTIDQHPNSFELDKQHRMETGKPVAVSGNTWRILSATRFAPHFEFT
;
A
#
# COMPACT_ATOMS: atom_id res chain seq x y z
N MET A 1 12.09 19.81 -4.67
CA MET A 1 11.63 18.61 -3.94
C MET A 1 11.67 17.38 -4.84
N HIS A 2 10.95 17.35 -5.97
CA HIS A 2 11.03 16.22 -6.92
C HIS A 2 12.45 15.86 -7.36
N GLU A 3 13.27 16.84 -7.75
CA GLU A 3 14.66 16.57 -8.13
C GLU A 3 15.50 15.97 -7.00
N VAL A 4 15.25 16.37 -5.75
CA VAL A 4 15.95 15.82 -4.57
C VAL A 4 15.59 14.35 -4.37
N VAL A 5 14.29 14.00 -4.48
CA VAL A 5 13.84 12.61 -4.35
C VAL A 5 14.35 11.76 -5.52
N LYS A 6 14.26 12.26 -6.76
CA LYS A 6 14.78 11.58 -7.94
C LYS A 6 16.27 11.33 -7.88
N GLU A 7 17.05 12.31 -7.44
CA GLU A 7 18.50 12.16 -7.28
C GLU A 7 18.86 11.21 -6.13
N TYR A 8 18.12 11.26 -5.03
CA TYR A 8 18.32 10.37 -3.89
C TYR A 8 18.06 8.90 -4.26
N TYR A 9 16.87 8.58 -4.78
CA TYR A 9 16.48 7.20 -5.12
C TYR A 9 16.95 6.71 -6.49
N GLY A 10 17.27 7.61 -7.42
CA GLY A 10 17.74 7.27 -8.76
C GLY A 10 19.26 7.16 -8.89
N LYS A 11 20.02 7.84 -8.03
CA LYS A 11 21.50 7.92 -8.17
C LYS A 11 22.28 7.75 -6.86
N THR A 12 21.70 8.09 -5.71
CA THR A 12 22.44 8.15 -4.43
C THR A 12 22.38 6.83 -3.67
N LEU A 13 21.22 6.17 -3.64
CA LEU A 13 21.08 4.85 -3.02
C LEU A 13 21.63 3.75 -3.93
N GLY A 14 22.46 2.86 -3.37
CA GLY A 14 22.98 1.66 -4.03
C GLY A 14 22.31 0.36 -3.57
N GLY A 15 21.62 0.38 -2.41
CA GLY A 15 20.81 -0.72 -1.88
C GLY A 15 20.07 -0.36 -0.59
N SER A 16 19.33 -1.31 0.00
CA SER A 16 18.58 -1.13 1.26
C SER A 16 19.48 -0.86 2.48
N ASP A 17 20.74 -1.28 2.43
CA ASP A 17 21.71 -1.09 3.53
C ASP A 17 22.15 0.38 3.71
N ASP A 18 21.82 1.25 2.76
CA ASP A 18 22.13 2.68 2.80
C ASP A 18 21.09 3.51 3.61
N LEU A 19 19.97 2.89 4.04
CA LEU A 19 18.91 3.53 4.81
C LEU A 19 19.33 3.71 6.28
N LYS A 20 19.10 4.90 6.87
CA LYS A 20 19.56 5.23 8.24
C LYS A 20 18.48 5.03 9.31
N THR A 21 17.32 4.54 8.91
CA THR A 21 16.18 4.26 9.77
C THR A 21 15.59 2.89 9.46
N ASP A 22 15.01 2.23 10.48
CA ASP A 22 14.18 1.04 10.28
C ASP A 22 12.77 1.40 9.77
N ALA A 23 12.53 2.69 9.48
CA ALA A 23 11.33 3.19 8.81
C ALA A 23 11.00 2.30 7.61
N CYS A 24 12.08 1.86 6.96
CA CYS A 24 12.04 1.00 5.81
C CYS A 24 12.37 -0.49 6.06
N CYS A 25 12.31 -0.99 7.29
CA CYS A 25 12.60 -2.38 7.63
C CYS A 25 11.45 -2.99 8.42
N THR A 26 10.60 -3.83 7.80
CA THR A 26 9.66 -4.65 8.58
C THR A 26 10.45 -5.64 9.45
N THR A 27 10.29 -5.54 10.77
CA THR A 27 10.81 -6.55 11.71
C THR A 27 10.04 -7.88 11.64
N ASP A 28 8.89 -7.89 10.97
CA ASP A 28 8.08 -9.09 10.78
C ASP A 28 8.66 -9.97 9.67
N ALA A 29 8.74 -11.27 9.94
CA ALA A 29 9.19 -12.23 8.95
C ALA A 29 8.26 -12.22 7.74
N MET A 30 8.85 -12.10 6.55
CA MET A 30 8.12 -12.16 5.29
C MET A 30 7.24 -13.42 5.24
N PRO A 31 5.92 -13.27 4.95
CA PRO A 31 4.99 -14.41 4.90
C PRO A 31 5.50 -15.52 3.99
N ASP A 32 5.35 -16.78 4.45
CA ASP A 32 5.90 -17.94 3.74
C ASP A 32 5.35 -18.09 2.32
N TYR A 33 4.07 -17.75 2.11
CA TYR A 33 3.43 -17.84 0.79
C TYR A 33 4.01 -16.86 -0.24
N LEU A 34 4.68 -15.78 0.21
CA LEU A 34 5.34 -14.82 -0.68
C LEU A 34 6.73 -15.28 -1.11
N LYS A 35 7.39 -16.16 -0.35
CA LYS A 35 8.75 -16.63 -0.65
C LYS A 35 8.86 -17.29 -2.04
N PRO A 36 7.96 -18.21 -2.45
CA PRO A 36 8.02 -18.81 -3.79
C PRO A 36 7.80 -17.82 -4.92
N VAL A 37 6.98 -16.78 -4.70
CA VAL A 37 6.71 -15.74 -5.70
C VAL A 37 7.94 -14.84 -5.85
N LEU A 38 8.50 -14.39 -4.73
CA LEU A 38 9.68 -13.52 -4.73
C LEU A 38 10.93 -14.22 -5.28
N ALA A 39 11.05 -15.55 -5.08
CA ALA A 39 12.12 -16.34 -5.67
C ALA A 39 12.08 -16.42 -7.21
N LYS A 40 10.95 -16.06 -7.83
CA LYS A 40 10.79 -16.00 -9.29
C LYS A 40 11.07 -14.60 -9.86
N ILE A 41 11.35 -13.61 -9.02
CA ILE A 41 11.60 -12.24 -9.48
C ILE A 41 13.05 -12.14 -9.96
N HIS A 42 13.25 -11.51 -11.11
CA HIS A 42 14.56 -11.35 -11.71
C HIS A 42 15.53 -10.60 -10.76
N GLU A 43 16.80 -11.05 -10.67
CA GLU A 43 17.76 -10.50 -9.70
C GLU A 43 17.98 -8.99 -9.86
N GLU A 44 18.06 -8.49 -11.10
CA GLU A 44 18.26 -7.07 -11.38
C GLU A 44 17.10 -6.20 -10.87
N VAL A 45 15.88 -6.75 -10.81
CA VAL A 45 14.71 -6.09 -10.21
C VAL A 45 14.85 -6.09 -8.69
N LEU A 46 15.25 -7.22 -8.10
CA LEU A 46 15.42 -7.35 -6.64
C LEU A 46 16.54 -6.44 -6.10
N GLN A 47 17.65 -6.31 -6.84
CA GLN A 47 18.80 -5.51 -6.43
C GLN A 47 18.52 -4.00 -6.41
N ARG A 48 17.49 -3.52 -7.13
CA ARG A 48 17.11 -2.10 -7.21
C ARG A 48 15.94 -1.72 -6.31
N TYR A 49 15.67 -2.53 -5.29
CA TYR A 49 14.57 -2.32 -4.37
C TYR A 49 15.02 -1.56 -3.13
N TYR A 50 14.31 -0.47 -2.82
CA TYR A 50 14.56 0.39 -1.65
C TYR A 50 13.42 0.37 -0.63
N GLY A 51 12.45 -0.54 -0.80
CA GLY A 51 11.33 -0.70 0.11
C GLY A 51 11.58 -1.76 1.20
N CYS A 52 10.51 -2.10 1.91
CA CYS A 52 10.62 -2.52 3.30
C CYS A 52 10.01 -3.88 3.60
N GLY A 53 9.37 -4.45 2.58
CA GLY A 53 8.37 -5.50 2.72
C GLY A 53 7.42 -5.45 1.54
N LEU A 54 6.62 -6.48 1.34
CA LEU A 54 5.62 -6.48 0.28
C LEU A 54 4.26 -6.13 0.89
N VAL A 55 3.61 -5.09 0.36
CA VAL A 55 2.28 -4.67 0.80
C VAL A 55 1.25 -5.38 -0.08
N VAL A 56 0.75 -6.52 0.40
CA VAL A 56 -0.29 -7.31 -0.29
C VAL A 56 -1.44 -7.59 0.65
N PRO A 57 -2.67 -7.15 0.32
CA PRO A 57 -3.85 -7.56 1.05
C PRO A 57 -4.33 -8.95 0.61
N GLU A 58 -5.35 -9.46 1.27
CA GLU A 58 -5.93 -10.76 1.00
C GLU A 58 -6.79 -10.76 -0.28
N ALA A 59 -7.04 -11.97 -0.81
CA ALA A 59 -7.95 -12.24 -1.93
C ALA A 59 -7.66 -11.40 -3.18
N VAL A 60 -6.44 -11.53 -3.74
CA VAL A 60 -5.98 -10.72 -4.89
C VAL A 60 -6.09 -11.41 -6.26
N GLU A 61 -6.54 -12.66 -6.30
CA GLU A 61 -6.67 -13.41 -7.57
C GLU A 61 -7.59 -12.68 -8.56
N GLY A 62 -7.16 -12.59 -9.82
CA GLY A 62 -7.91 -11.97 -10.92
C GLY A 62 -8.05 -10.45 -10.85
N LEU A 63 -7.49 -9.78 -9.84
CA LEU A 63 -7.64 -8.33 -9.69
C LEU A 63 -6.81 -7.53 -10.70
N ARG A 64 -7.29 -6.32 -11.01
CA ARG A 64 -6.49 -5.26 -11.62
C ARG A 64 -5.95 -4.34 -10.54
N ILE A 65 -4.63 -4.33 -10.38
CA ILE A 65 -3.92 -3.61 -9.31
C ILE A 65 -3.14 -2.43 -9.88
N LEU A 66 -3.13 -1.30 -9.16
CA LEU A 66 -2.20 -0.19 -9.38
C LEU A 66 -1.20 -0.12 -8.23
N ASP A 67 0.09 -0.10 -8.54
CA ASP A 67 1.18 0.11 -7.59
C ASP A 67 1.75 1.53 -7.77
N LEU A 68 1.68 2.34 -6.71
CA LEU A 68 2.17 3.71 -6.69
C LEU A 68 3.61 3.74 -6.17
N GLY A 69 4.52 4.29 -6.97
CA GLY A 69 5.96 4.32 -6.66
C GLY A 69 6.63 2.96 -6.83
N CYS A 70 6.38 2.31 -7.97
CA CYS A 70 6.72 0.91 -8.19
C CYS A 70 8.23 0.62 -8.36
N GLY A 71 9.07 1.65 -8.55
CA GLY A 71 10.50 1.50 -8.77
C GLY A 71 10.84 0.56 -9.94
N ALA A 72 11.77 -0.37 -9.72
CA ALA A 72 12.13 -1.40 -10.70
C ALA A 72 11.05 -2.48 -10.90
N GLY A 73 9.93 -2.42 -10.15
CA GLY A 73 8.77 -3.29 -10.32
C GLY A 73 8.78 -4.57 -9.48
N ARG A 74 9.58 -4.66 -8.39
CA ARG A 74 9.58 -5.85 -7.50
C ARG A 74 8.16 -6.19 -7.05
N ASP A 75 7.46 -5.21 -6.53
CA ASP A 75 6.13 -5.40 -5.94
C ASP A 75 5.10 -5.63 -7.05
N VAL A 76 5.19 -4.89 -8.16
CA VAL A 76 4.41 -5.15 -9.39
C VAL A 76 4.53 -6.59 -9.88
N TYR A 77 5.74 -7.14 -9.98
CA TYR A 77 5.94 -8.49 -10.47
C TYR A 77 5.52 -9.57 -9.46
N ALA A 78 5.71 -9.31 -8.16
CA ALA A 78 5.20 -10.21 -7.13
C ALA A 78 3.67 -10.27 -7.17
N LEU A 79 3.02 -9.12 -7.24
CA LEU A 79 1.56 -9.02 -7.39
C LEU A 79 1.10 -9.66 -8.70
N ALA A 80 1.82 -9.48 -9.81
CA ALA A 80 1.50 -10.10 -11.09
C ALA A 80 1.44 -11.62 -11.03
N GLY A 81 2.32 -12.24 -10.23
CA GLY A 81 2.28 -13.68 -9.96
C GLY A 81 1.14 -14.11 -9.04
N LEU A 82 0.71 -13.25 -8.11
CA LEU A 82 -0.38 -13.51 -7.15
C LEU A 82 -1.78 -13.32 -7.76
N VAL A 83 -1.95 -12.33 -8.65
CA VAL A 83 -3.23 -12.09 -9.33
C VAL A 83 -3.50 -13.12 -10.43
N GLY A 84 -2.48 -13.85 -10.90
CA GLY A 84 -2.61 -14.84 -11.95
C GLY A 84 -2.75 -14.23 -13.35
N GLU A 85 -2.85 -15.10 -14.37
CA GLU A 85 -2.96 -14.70 -15.78
C GLU A 85 -4.26 -13.93 -16.08
N GLY A 86 -5.32 -14.14 -15.28
CA GLY A 86 -6.59 -13.42 -15.39
C GLY A 86 -6.59 -12.02 -14.77
N GLY A 87 -5.57 -11.68 -13.97
CA GLY A 87 -5.40 -10.36 -13.38
C GLY A 87 -4.36 -9.52 -14.11
N SER A 88 -4.14 -8.28 -13.66
CA SER A 88 -3.12 -7.40 -14.22
C SER A 88 -2.60 -6.40 -13.19
N VAL A 89 -1.35 -5.95 -13.36
CA VAL A 89 -0.74 -4.98 -12.45
C VAL A 89 -0.11 -3.84 -13.23
N VAL A 90 -0.47 -2.61 -12.86
CA VAL A 90 0.06 -1.38 -13.43
C VAL A 90 0.94 -0.71 -12.40
N GLY A 91 2.18 -0.39 -12.74
CA GLY A 91 3.09 0.37 -11.88
C GLY A 91 3.28 1.81 -12.37
N VAL A 92 3.33 2.76 -11.46
CA VAL A 92 3.67 4.16 -11.75
C VAL A 92 4.91 4.56 -10.97
N ASP A 93 5.91 5.11 -11.65
CA ASP A 93 7.10 5.69 -11.00
C ASP A 93 7.56 6.95 -11.74
N MET A 94 8.21 7.86 -11.02
CA MET A 94 8.73 9.11 -11.59
C MET A 94 10.15 9.00 -12.17
N THR A 95 10.79 7.82 -12.03
CA THR A 95 12.21 7.59 -12.30
C THR A 95 12.42 6.74 -13.57
N PRO A 96 12.86 7.34 -14.69
CA PRO A 96 13.05 6.63 -15.96
C PRO A 96 14.03 5.44 -15.88
N GLU A 97 15.07 5.56 -15.06
CA GLU A 97 16.09 4.52 -14.88
C GLU A 97 15.52 3.27 -14.22
N GLN A 98 14.59 3.44 -13.28
CA GLN A 98 13.87 2.36 -12.62
C GLN A 98 12.92 1.67 -13.60
N LEU A 99 12.12 2.47 -14.32
CA LEU A 99 11.18 1.94 -15.30
C LEU A 99 11.86 1.26 -16.49
N THR A 100 13.10 1.63 -16.82
CA THR A 100 13.89 0.93 -17.84
C THR A 100 14.16 -0.51 -17.41
N VAL A 101 14.57 -0.73 -16.15
CA VAL A 101 14.78 -2.08 -15.60
C VAL A 101 13.46 -2.82 -15.48
N ALA A 102 12.41 -2.15 -14.99
CA ALA A 102 11.08 -2.73 -14.90
C ALA A 102 10.64 -3.25 -16.27
N ASN A 103 10.64 -2.41 -17.31
CA ASN A 103 10.18 -2.79 -18.65
C ASN A 103 11.03 -3.90 -19.30
N LYS A 104 12.35 -3.93 -19.05
CA LYS A 104 13.27 -4.94 -19.59
C LYS A 104 12.86 -6.37 -19.21
N HIS A 105 12.30 -6.56 -18.01
CA HIS A 105 12.03 -7.89 -17.45
C HIS A 105 10.58 -8.35 -17.57
N ARG A 106 9.73 -7.65 -18.34
CA ARG A 106 8.30 -8.00 -18.47
C ARG A 106 8.09 -9.40 -19.03
N GLN A 107 8.79 -9.73 -20.11
CA GLN A 107 8.67 -11.05 -20.75
C GLN A 107 9.22 -12.15 -19.86
N TYR A 108 10.36 -11.92 -19.19
CA TYR A 108 10.94 -12.88 -18.25
C TYR A 108 9.93 -13.32 -17.18
N HIS A 109 9.22 -12.36 -16.58
CA HIS A 109 8.24 -12.68 -15.54
C HIS A 109 6.99 -13.37 -16.10
N ALA A 110 6.54 -13.01 -17.32
CA ALA A 110 5.47 -13.76 -17.99
C ALA A 110 5.88 -15.23 -18.19
N ASP A 111 7.09 -15.47 -18.70
CA ASP A 111 7.59 -16.81 -19.00
C ASP A 111 7.74 -17.67 -17.73
N ILE A 112 8.31 -17.13 -16.65
CA ILE A 112 8.53 -17.89 -15.40
C ILE A 112 7.23 -18.16 -14.62
N PHE A 113 6.20 -17.33 -14.82
CA PHE A 113 4.86 -17.58 -14.30
C PHE A 113 4.02 -18.48 -15.22
N GLY A 114 4.48 -18.73 -16.46
CA GLY A 114 3.80 -19.58 -17.43
C GLY A 114 2.65 -18.88 -18.16
N TYR A 115 2.68 -17.56 -18.27
CA TYR A 115 1.65 -16.75 -18.92
C TYR A 115 1.93 -16.56 -20.41
N ALA A 116 0.89 -16.49 -21.22
CA ALA A 116 1.01 -16.30 -22.67
C ALA A 116 1.58 -14.91 -23.05
N SER A 117 1.40 -13.91 -22.19
CA SER A 117 1.91 -12.55 -22.37
C SER A 117 2.06 -11.84 -21.02
N PRO A 118 2.88 -10.78 -20.93
CA PRO A 118 3.00 -10.00 -19.69
C PRO A 118 1.67 -9.38 -19.28
N ASN A 119 1.25 -9.64 -18.04
CA ASN A 119 0.10 -9.00 -17.38
C ASN A 119 0.51 -7.73 -16.59
N THR A 120 1.68 -7.17 -16.88
CA THR A 120 2.24 -5.98 -16.23
C THR A 120 2.35 -4.79 -17.18
N GLU A 121 2.11 -3.58 -16.69
CA GLU A 121 2.28 -2.31 -17.41
C GLU A 121 3.01 -1.30 -16.51
N PHE A 122 3.83 -0.42 -17.09
CA PHE A 122 4.61 0.56 -16.34
C PHE A 122 4.49 1.95 -16.97
N HIS A 123 4.14 2.96 -16.17
CA HIS A 123 4.01 4.35 -16.62
C HIS A 123 4.99 5.27 -15.90
N LEU A 124 5.61 6.16 -16.69
CA LEU A 124 6.39 7.28 -16.16
C LEU A 124 5.43 8.39 -15.73
N GLY A 125 5.41 8.72 -14.44
CA GLY A 125 4.48 9.72 -13.91
C GLY A 125 4.73 10.08 -12.45
N TYR A 126 4.04 11.14 -12.01
CA TYR A 126 3.98 11.50 -10.61
C TYR A 126 2.67 10.96 -10.02
N ILE A 127 2.73 10.41 -8.81
CA ILE A 127 1.57 9.78 -8.16
C ILE A 127 0.49 10.79 -7.74
N GLU A 128 0.83 12.07 -7.63
CA GLU A 128 -0.11 13.18 -7.44
C GLU A 128 -0.69 13.74 -8.75
N ARG A 129 -0.28 13.20 -9.91
CA ARG A 129 -0.74 13.64 -11.25
C ARG A 129 -1.20 12.47 -12.12
N LEU A 130 -1.83 11.46 -11.51
CA LEU A 130 -2.28 10.25 -12.22
C LEU A 130 -3.26 10.53 -13.37
N GLY A 131 -4.01 11.63 -13.31
CA GLY A 131 -4.91 12.07 -14.38
C GLY A 131 -4.20 12.35 -15.71
N GLU A 132 -2.89 12.60 -15.69
CA GLU A 132 -2.07 12.82 -16.89
C GLU A 132 -1.70 11.52 -17.60
N LEU A 133 -1.85 10.38 -16.92
CA LEU A 133 -1.49 9.06 -17.44
C LEU A 133 -2.62 8.42 -18.27
N GLY A 134 -3.78 9.07 -18.37
CA GLY A 134 -4.92 8.55 -19.14
C GLY A 134 -5.57 7.30 -18.53
N LEU A 135 -5.35 7.05 -17.24
CA LEU A 135 -5.97 5.94 -16.51
C LEU A 135 -7.45 6.22 -16.29
N ALA A 136 -8.30 5.29 -16.73
CA ALA A 136 -9.76 5.43 -16.68
C ALA A 136 -10.30 5.42 -15.24
N ASP A 137 -11.35 6.20 -14.99
CA ASP A 137 -12.11 6.17 -13.74
C ASP A 137 -12.64 4.75 -13.46
N ASN A 138 -12.73 4.38 -12.19
CA ASN A 138 -13.29 3.09 -11.77
C ASN A 138 -12.69 1.88 -12.52
N SER A 139 -11.38 1.87 -12.73
CA SER A 139 -10.69 0.82 -13.50
C SER A 139 -9.89 -0.15 -12.64
N PHE A 140 -9.54 0.20 -11.41
CA PHE A 140 -8.73 -0.64 -10.53
C PHE A 140 -9.55 -1.26 -9.39
N ASP A 141 -9.31 -2.53 -9.09
CA ASP A 141 -9.90 -3.22 -7.95
C ASP A 141 -9.12 -2.91 -6.66
N LEU A 142 -7.81 -2.72 -6.80
CA LEU A 142 -6.90 -2.48 -5.69
C LEU A 142 -5.83 -1.45 -6.09
N ILE A 143 -5.52 -0.54 -5.19
CA ILE A 143 -4.36 0.34 -5.28
C ILE A 143 -3.46 0.02 -4.09
N VAL A 144 -2.18 -0.24 -4.34
CA VAL A 144 -1.16 -0.46 -3.30
C VAL A 144 -0.08 0.60 -3.36
N SER A 145 0.58 0.79 -2.22
CA SER A 145 1.71 1.70 -2.08
C SER A 145 2.52 1.30 -0.85
N ASN A 146 3.83 1.44 -0.91
CA ASN A 146 4.71 1.20 0.22
C ASN A 146 5.71 2.35 0.41
N CYS A 147 5.57 3.12 1.50
CA CYS A 147 6.48 4.18 1.92
C CYS A 147 6.75 5.32 0.91
N VAL A 148 5.84 5.59 -0.03
CA VAL A 148 6.01 6.65 -1.03
C VAL A 148 5.10 7.87 -0.84
N LEU A 149 3.98 7.76 -0.12
CA LEU A 149 3.05 8.88 0.05
C LEU A 149 3.73 10.02 0.82
N ASN A 150 4.56 9.72 1.81
CA ASN A 150 5.31 10.72 2.55
C ASN A 150 6.28 11.56 1.72
N LEU A 151 6.80 11.00 0.62
CA LEU A 151 7.69 11.68 -0.33
C LEU A 151 6.94 12.56 -1.34
N CYS A 152 5.61 12.42 -1.41
CA CYS A 152 4.76 13.20 -2.29
C CYS A 152 4.45 14.60 -1.71
N PRO A 153 4.59 15.68 -2.52
CA PRO A 153 4.20 17.03 -2.10
C PRO A 153 2.71 17.19 -1.84
N ASP A 154 1.86 16.60 -2.68
CA ASP A 154 0.41 16.75 -2.65
C ASP A 154 -0.29 15.42 -2.37
N LYS A 155 -0.24 15.02 -1.10
CA LYS A 155 -0.87 13.78 -0.61
C LYS A 155 -2.39 13.78 -0.81
N ALA A 156 -3.02 14.96 -0.78
CA ALA A 156 -4.46 15.07 -0.98
C ALA A 156 -4.85 14.73 -2.43
N ALA A 157 -4.07 15.20 -3.40
CA ALA A 157 -4.25 14.84 -4.81
C ALA A 157 -4.07 13.33 -5.03
N VAL A 158 -3.09 12.69 -4.40
CA VAL A 158 -2.91 11.22 -4.48
C VAL A 158 -4.16 10.49 -4.01
N LEU A 159 -4.72 10.87 -2.86
CA LEU A 159 -5.91 10.23 -2.30
C LEU A 159 -7.15 10.48 -3.18
N GLN A 160 -7.30 11.67 -3.75
CA GLN A 160 -8.40 11.98 -4.68
C GLN A 160 -8.31 11.16 -5.97
N GLU A 161 -7.11 11.04 -6.55
CA GLU A 161 -6.89 10.25 -7.74
C GLU A 161 -7.05 8.74 -7.48
N ALA A 162 -6.58 8.25 -6.32
CA ALA A 162 -6.83 6.89 -5.89
C ALA A 162 -8.34 6.61 -5.79
N TYR A 163 -9.10 7.52 -5.17
CA TYR A 163 -10.55 7.40 -5.09
C TYR A 163 -11.21 7.43 -6.49
N ARG A 164 -10.76 8.29 -7.41
CA ARG A 164 -11.27 8.33 -8.80
C ARG A 164 -11.04 7.00 -9.54
N LEU A 165 -9.84 6.46 -9.43
CA LEU A 165 -9.39 5.27 -10.16
C LEU A 165 -9.96 3.95 -9.63
N LEU A 166 -10.25 3.87 -8.33
CA LEU A 166 -10.86 2.67 -7.74
C LEU A 166 -12.27 2.43 -8.27
N LYS A 167 -12.59 1.17 -8.56
CA LYS A 167 -13.98 0.71 -8.78
C LYS A 167 -14.80 0.89 -7.49
N PRO A 168 -16.15 1.01 -7.57
CA PRO A 168 -16.99 0.80 -6.40
C PRO A 168 -16.69 -0.56 -5.75
N GLY A 169 -16.47 -0.58 -4.44
CA GLY A 169 -16.00 -1.77 -3.71
C GLY A 169 -14.49 -2.02 -3.80
N GLY A 170 -13.76 -1.17 -4.52
CA GLY A 170 -12.30 -1.21 -4.60
C GLY A 170 -11.63 -0.69 -3.33
N GLU A 171 -10.34 -1.01 -3.19
CA GLU A 171 -9.56 -0.73 -1.98
C GLU A 171 -8.24 -0.04 -2.30
N MET A 172 -7.84 0.94 -1.49
CA MET A 172 -6.46 1.37 -1.39
C MET A 172 -5.84 0.76 -0.12
N TYR A 173 -4.81 -0.08 -0.28
CA TYR A 173 -4.13 -0.78 0.81
C TYR A 173 -2.65 -0.40 0.81
N PHE A 174 -2.20 0.34 1.82
CA PHE A 174 -0.87 0.92 1.78
C PHE A 174 -0.23 1.03 3.16
N SER A 175 1.10 0.99 3.19
CA SER A 175 1.89 1.20 4.40
C SER A 175 2.73 2.46 4.27
N ASP A 176 2.78 3.27 5.33
CA ASP A 176 3.65 4.45 5.39
C ASP A 176 4.02 4.81 6.83
N VAL A 177 4.87 5.83 6.98
CA VAL A 177 5.31 6.40 8.25
C VAL A 177 4.33 7.48 8.74
N TYR A 178 3.99 7.43 10.02
CA TYR A 178 3.11 8.40 10.67
C TYR A 178 3.72 8.91 11.95
N ALA A 179 3.32 10.12 12.35
CA ALA A 179 3.75 10.76 13.58
C ALA A 179 2.61 10.87 14.59
N ASP A 180 2.92 10.75 15.88
CA ASP A 180 1.97 10.96 16.99
C ASP A 180 1.50 12.41 17.13
N ARG A 181 2.19 13.34 16.47
CA ARG A 181 1.92 14.78 16.45
C ARG A 181 2.40 15.42 15.15
N ARG A 182 1.98 16.65 14.90
CA ARG A 182 2.44 17.45 13.75
C ARG A 182 3.93 17.74 13.84
N ILE A 183 4.66 17.48 12.75
CA ILE A 183 6.08 17.77 12.63
C ILE A 183 6.30 19.30 12.66
N PRO A 184 7.18 19.83 13.53
CA PRO A 184 7.52 21.25 13.55
C PRO A 184 8.13 21.73 12.22
N ALA A 185 7.76 22.94 11.78
CA ALA A 185 8.21 23.52 10.52
C ALA A 185 9.74 23.47 10.27
N PRO A 186 10.62 23.70 11.26
CA PRO A 186 12.07 23.59 11.04
C PRO A 186 12.54 22.19 10.64
N LEU A 187 11.84 21.14 11.08
CA LEU A 187 12.18 19.75 10.75
C LEU A 187 11.66 19.35 9.35
N ILE A 188 10.58 19.98 8.87
CA ILE A 188 10.01 19.74 7.53
C ILE A 188 11.03 20.06 6.44
N SER A 189 11.81 21.13 6.61
CA SER A 189 12.83 21.56 5.65
C SER A 189 14.16 20.79 5.73
N ASP A 190 14.32 19.85 6.66
CA ASP A 190 15.56 19.08 6.79
C ASP A 190 15.63 17.99 5.70
N PRO A 191 16.61 18.06 4.76
CA PRO A 191 16.69 17.14 3.64
C PRO A 191 17.02 15.70 4.07
N VAL A 192 17.71 15.51 5.19
CA VAL A 192 18.02 14.17 5.72
C VAL A 192 16.75 13.55 6.29
N LEU A 193 15.99 14.30 7.10
CA LEU A 193 14.72 13.81 7.64
C LEU A 193 13.68 13.56 6.55
N TYR A 194 13.74 14.33 5.45
CA TYR A 194 12.86 14.15 4.30
C TYR A 194 13.18 12.87 3.53
N GLY A 195 14.46 12.59 3.27
CA GLY A 195 14.91 11.36 2.60
C GLY A 195 14.64 10.09 3.41
N GLU A 196 14.54 10.20 4.74
CA GLU A 196 14.20 9.09 5.64
C GLU A 196 12.68 8.96 5.90
N CYS A 197 11.83 9.62 5.10
CA CYS A 197 10.36 9.64 5.24
C CYS A 197 9.83 10.15 6.60
N LEU A 198 10.67 10.77 7.44
CA LEU A 198 10.28 11.23 8.78
C LEU A 198 9.66 12.63 8.74
N SER A 199 10.27 13.57 8.02
CA SER A 199 9.77 14.96 8.02
C SER A 199 8.48 15.15 7.22
N GLY A 200 8.25 14.27 6.25
CA GLY A 200 7.01 14.19 5.46
C GLY A 200 5.90 13.38 6.14
N ALA A 201 6.18 12.72 7.27
CA ALA A 201 5.24 11.87 7.98
C ALA A 201 4.01 12.66 8.44
N LEU A 202 2.83 12.17 8.07
CA LEU A 202 1.58 12.80 8.50
C LEU A 202 1.28 12.47 9.96
N TYR A 203 0.73 13.47 10.66
CA TYR A 203 0.00 13.23 11.90
C TYR A 203 -1.26 12.41 11.61
N TRP A 204 -1.53 11.38 12.42
CA TRP A 204 -2.66 10.47 12.26
C TRP A 204 -3.99 11.14 11.93
N ASN A 205 -4.38 12.16 12.70
CA ASN A 205 -5.67 12.81 12.51
C ASN A 205 -5.71 13.70 11.26
N ASP A 206 -4.57 14.27 10.84
CA ASP A 206 -4.49 15.03 9.60
C ASP A 206 -4.64 14.08 8.39
N PHE A 207 -4.04 12.89 8.45
CA PHE A 207 -4.26 11.84 7.46
C PHE A 207 -5.73 11.40 7.41
N LEU A 208 -6.35 11.08 8.55
CA LEU A 208 -7.75 10.64 8.60
C LEU A 208 -8.70 11.70 8.00
N GLN A 209 -8.48 12.98 8.31
CA GLN A 209 -9.26 14.07 7.73
C GLN A 209 -9.06 14.19 6.23
N MET A 210 -7.82 14.03 5.76
CA MET A 210 -7.48 14.09 4.34
C MET A 210 -8.13 12.93 3.56
N ALA A 211 -8.05 11.70 4.08
CA ALA A 211 -8.67 10.51 3.48
C ALA A 211 -10.20 10.68 3.38
N LYS A 212 -10.84 11.14 4.46
CA LYS A 212 -12.29 11.42 4.46
C LYS A 212 -12.67 12.52 3.47
N SER A 213 -11.86 13.56 3.36
CA SER A 213 -12.08 14.66 2.39
C SER A 213 -11.94 14.20 0.94
N ALA A 214 -11.14 13.16 0.68
CA ALA A 214 -11.02 12.54 -0.64
C ALA A 214 -12.17 11.56 -0.98
N GLY A 215 -13.03 11.23 -0.01
CA GLY A 215 -14.18 10.34 -0.18
C GLY A 215 -14.07 9.00 0.57
N PHE A 216 -12.94 8.69 1.18
CA PHE A 216 -12.78 7.47 1.99
C PHE A 216 -13.37 7.68 3.39
N ALA A 217 -14.66 7.40 3.54
CA ALA A 217 -15.42 7.72 4.76
C ALA A 217 -14.94 6.98 6.03
N ASP A 218 -14.42 5.75 5.87
CA ASP A 218 -14.04 4.88 7.00
C ASP A 218 -12.63 4.26 6.81
N PRO A 219 -11.55 5.04 7.03
CA PRO A 219 -10.17 4.52 7.03
C PRO A 219 -9.95 3.46 8.12
N ARG A 220 -9.43 2.28 7.77
CA ARG A 220 -9.17 1.18 8.70
C ARG A 220 -7.68 0.94 8.92
N LEU A 221 -7.25 0.98 10.18
CA LEU A 221 -5.87 0.69 10.58
C LEU A 221 -5.69 -0.83 10.71
N VAL A 222 -4.84 -1.43 9.88
CA VAL A 222 -4.58 -2.88 9.86
C VAL A 222 -3.60 -3.29 10.93
N ASN A 223 -2.47 -2.60 10.97
CA ASN A 223 -1.41 -2.78 11.93
C ASN A 223 -0.60 -1.49 12.04
N ASP A 224 0.07 -1.34 13.16
CA ASP A 224 1.09 -0.32 13.36
C ASP A 224 2.16 -0.84 14.32
N ARG A 225 3.37 -0.34 14.14
CA ARG A 225 4.50 -0.56 15.04
C ARG A 225 5.27 0.74 15.24
N PRO A 226 5.82 1.00 16.44
CA PRO A 226 6.78 2.09 16.62
C PRO A 226 8.00 1.90 15.71
N LEU A 227 8.54 3.00 15.18
CA LEU A 227 9.78 2.99 14.41
C LEU A 227 11.01 3.16 15.31
N GLY A 228 12.01 2.32 15.07
CA GLY A 228 13.36 2.42 15.61
C GLY A 228 14.23 3.35 14.76
N ILE A 229 14.53 4.53 15.29
CA ILE A 229 15.50 5.43 14.68
C ILE A 229 16.88 5.06 15.21
N GLU A 230 17.75 4.43 14.43
CA GLU A 230 19.08 4.01 14.90
C GLU A 230 20.11 5.16 14.87
N ASN A 231 19.94 6.11 13.96
CA ASN A 231 20.85 7.25 13.83
C ASN A 231 20.68 8.25 14.99
N ARG A 232 21.74 8.43 15.78
CA ARG A 232 21.74 9.33 16.94
C ARG A 232 21.46 10.80 16.60
N GLU A 233 22.02 11.33 15.52
CA GLU A 233 21.78 12.73 15.13
C GLU A 233 20.31 12.95 14.74
N VAL A 234 19.70 11.95 14.09
CA VAL A 234 18.27 11.97 13.76
C VAL A 234 17.43 11.89 15.03
N GLN A 235 17.74 10.99 15.97
CA GLN A 235 17.04 10.87 17.26
C GLN A 235 17.05 12.19 18.04
N GLU A 236 18.20 12.87 18.10
CA GLU A 236 18.34 14.16 18.80
C GLU A 236 17.46 15.23 18.15
N LYS A 237 17.35 15.26 16.81
CA LYS A 237 16.49 16.22 16.09
C LYS A 237 15.00 15.98 16.29
N VAL A 238 14.57 14.72 16.36
CA VAL A 238 13.14 14.37 16.46
C VAL A 238 12.70 13.99 17.87
N THR A 239 13.51 14.36 18.87
CA THR A 239 13.25 14.03 20.27
C THR A 239 11.86 14.47 20.71
N GLY A 240 11.11 13.53 21.28
CA GLY A 240 9.75 13.74 21.76
C GLY A 240 8.66 13.56 20.69
N ILE A 241 9.00 13.16 19.47
CA ILE A 241 8.04 12.77 18.42
C ILE A 241 8.03 11.24 18.32
N GLY A 242 6.86 10.63 18.42
CA GLY A 242 6.69 9.19 18.19
C GLY A 242 6.40 8.92 16.72
N PHE A 243 7.21 8.07 16.08
CA PHE A 243 6.98 7.63 14.71
C PHE A 243 6.53 6.18 14.66
N TYR A 244 5.68 5.86 13.69
CA TYR A 244 5.08 4.55 13.52
C TYR A 244 5.06 4.18 12.04
N SER A 245 5.39 2.93 11.73
CA SER A 245 5.02 2.33 10.45
C SER A 245 3.62 1.76 10.61
N ALA A 246 2.70 2.13 9.73
CA ALA A 246 1.33 1.66 9.79
C ALA A 246 0.76 1.35 8.42
N THR A 247 -0.07 0.31 8.40
CA THR A 247 -0.79 -0.15 7.22
C THR A 247 -2.26 0.21 7.33
N TRP A 248 -2.79 0.85 6.30
CA TRP A 248 -4.17 1.30 6.22
C TRP A 248 -4.90 0.67 5.05
N ARG A 249 -6.22 0.48 5.21
CA ARG A 249 -7.18 0.10 4.17
C ARG A 249 -8.18 1.22 4.00
N LEU A 250 -8.37 1.69 2.78
CA LEU A 250 -9.36 2.69 2.42
C LEU A 250 -10.28 2.11 1.35
N PHE A 251 -11.55 1.87 1.68
CA PHE A 251 -12.52 1.31 0.73
C PHE A 251 -13.31 2.42 0.02
N LYS A 252 -13.49 2.27 -1.29
CA LYS A 252 -14.41 3.11 -2.08
C LYS A 252 -15.83 2.54 -2.02
N ILE A 253 -16.58 2.90 -0.99
CA ILE A 253 -17.99 2.54 -0.86
C ILE A 253 -18.77 3.82 -0.53
N PRO A 254 -19.57 4.35 -1.48
CA PRO A 254 -20.27 5.62 -1.32
C PRO A 254 -21.20 5.71 -0.10
N ASP A 255 -21.76 4.57 0.32
CA ASP A 255 -22.78 4.50 1.38
C ASP A 255 -22.21 4.22 2.78
N LEU A 256 -20.89 4.40 2.98
CA LEU A 256 -20.29 4.30 4.31
C LEU A 256 -20.60 5.55 5.14
N GLU A 257 -20.90 5.31 6.41
CA GLU A 257 -21.19 6.36 7.37
C GLU A 257 -19.90 6.88 8.02
N PRO A 258 -19.86 8.13 8.53
CA PRO A 258 -18.66 8.68 9.18
C PRO A 258 -18.22 7.95 10.45
N ALA A 259 -19.12 7.15 11.03
CA ALA A 259 -18.96 6.36 12.24
C ALA A 259 -19.59 4.97 12.06
N GLY A 260 -19.15 4.00 12.87
CA GLY A 260 -19.74 2.67 12.89
C GLY A 260 -21.05 2.65 13.68
N GLU A 261 -22.17 2.60 12.97
CA GLU A 261 -23.51 2.48 13.57
C GLU A 261 -23.94 1.00 13.70
N ASP A 262 -24.72 0.69 14.73
CA ASP A 262 -25.24 -0.64 14.98
C ASP A 262 -26.64 -0.81 14.36
N TYR A 263 -26.73 -1.68 13.36
CA TYR A 263 -27.98 -2.04 12.67
C TYR A 263 -28.46 -3.45 13.05
N GLY A 264 -27.87 -4.08 14.08
CA GLY A 264 -28.16 -5.46 14.48
C GLY A 264 -27.64 -6.51 13.49
N GLN A 265 -26.66 -6.14 12.67
CA GLN A 265 -26.13 -6.98 11.60
C GLN A 265 -25.05 -7.93 12.10
N SER A 266 -24.94 -9.08 11.44
CA SER A 266 -23.93 -10.08 11.74
C SER A 266 -23.40 -10.75 10.48
N LEU A 267 -22.26 -11.41 10.63
CA LEU A 267 -21.64 -12.17 9.55
C LEU A 267 -20.91 -13.39 10.07
N VAL A 268 -20.67 -14.35 9.17
CA VAL A 268 -19.89 -15.56 9.43
C VAL A 268 -18.80 -15.65 8.36
N TYR A 269 -17.54 -15.69 8.79
CA TYR A 269 -16.43 -15.96 7.88
C TYR A 269 -16.40 -17.43 7.48
N ARG A 270 -16.28 -17.72 6.18
CA ARG A 270 -16.33 -19.09 5.65
C ARG A 270 -15.00 -19.85 5.72
N GLY A 271 -13.88 -19.17 6.00
CA GLY A 271 -12.56 -19.81 6.00
C GLY A 271 -12.01 -20.11 4.61
N THR A 272 -12.50 -19.41 3.57
CA THR A 272 -12.20 -19.72 2.16
C THR A 272 -11.12 -18.84 1.53
N ILE A 273 -10.45 -17.98 2.31
CA ILE A 273 -9.25 -17.27 1.86
C ILE A 273 -8.04 -18.16 2.17
N ASP A 274 -7.27 -18.55 1.15
CA ASP A 274 -6.22 -19.59 1.24
C ASP A 274 -5.24 -19.43 2.41
N GLN A 275 -4.79 -18.19 2.67
CA GLN A 275 -3.82 -17.90 3.73
C GLN A 275 -4.47 -17.66 5.11
N HIS A 276 -5.79 -17.66 5.17
CA HIS A 276 -6.58 -17.29 6.34
C HIS A 276 -7.70 -18.32 6.63
N PRO A 277 -7.42 -19.64 6.71
CA PRO A 277 -8.49 -20.64 6.85
C PRO A 277 -9.17 -20.64 8.23
N ASN A 278 -8.49 -20.13 9.26
CA ASN A 278 -8.97 -20.19 10.66
C ASN A 278 -9.58 -18.86 11.14
N SER A 279 -9.05 -17.74 10.67
CA SER A 279 -9.56 -16.41 10.95
C SER A 279 -9.16 -15.44 9.86
N PHE A 280 -9.97 -14.38 9.72
CA PHE A 280 -9.70 -13.23 8.88
C PHE A 280 -9.64 -11.97 9.74
N GLU A 281 -8.58 -11.21 9.58
CA GLU A 281 -8.33 -9.94 10.25
C GLU A 281 -8.57 -8.81 9.23
N LEU A 282 -9.71 -8.13 9.32
CA LEU A 282 -9.99 -7.00 8.43
C LEU A 282 -9.10 -5.80 8.81
N ASP A 283 -8.97 -5.55 10.11
CA ASP A 283 -8.22 -4.45 10.71
C ASP A 283 -7.85 -4.77 12.17
N LYS A 284 -7.19 -3.86 12.90
CA LYS A 284 -6.77 -4.09 14.31
C LYS A 284 -7.92 -4.41 15.26
N GLN A 285 -9.16 -4.07 14.92
CA GLN A 285 -10.33 -4.20 15.78
C GLN A 285 -11.23 -5.37 15.37
N HIS A 286 -11.15 -5.83 14.12
CA HIS A 286 -12.06 -6.81 13.56
C HIS A 286 -11.33 -8.10 13.18
N ARG A 287 -11.43 -9.10 14.06
CA ARG A 287 -11.01 -10.47 13.80
C ARG A 287 -12.22 -11.40 13.77
N MET A 288 -12.40 -12.12 12.67
CA MET A 288 -13.51 -13.04 12.43
C MET A 288 -13.01 -14.47 12.37
N GLU A 289 -13.51 -15.33 13.26
CA GLU A 289 -13.16 -16.76 13.26
C GLU A 289 -14.05 -17.55 12.31
N THR A 290 -13.47 -18.54 11.65
CA THR A 290 -14.19 -19.38 10.69
C THR A 290 -15.37 -20.10 11.33
N GLY A 291 -16.54 -19.98 10.71
CA GLY A 291 -17.77 -20.63 11.14
C GLY A 291 -18.44 -20.02 12.38
N LYS A 292 -17.91 -18.92 12.93
CA LYS A 292 -18.50 -18.24 14.09
C LYS A 292 -19.22 -16.95 13.68
N PRO A 293 -20.49 -16.77 14.07
CA PRO A 293 -21.18 -15.50 13.90
C PRO A 293 -20.51 -14.38 14.71
N VAL A 294 -20.35 -13.22 14.09
CA VAL A 294 -19.82 -12.00 14.70
C VAL A 294 -20.78 -10.86 14.41
N ALA A 295 -21.22 -10.16 15.46
CA ALA A 295 -21.96 -8.92 15.32
C ALA A 295 -21.01 -7.80 14.87
N VAL A 296 -21.44 -7.01 13.89
CA VAL A 296 -20.60 -5.97 13.27
C VAL A 296 -21.39 -4.69 13.05
N SER A 297 -20.69 -3.57 12.96
CA SER A 297 -21.29 -2.29 12.56
C SER A 297 -21.75 -2.31 11.10
N GLY A 298 -22.63 -1.38 10.73
CA GLY A 298 -23.10 -1.22 9.37
C GLY A 298 -21.98 -0.98 8.35
N ASN A 299 -20.96 -0.21 8.72
CA ASN A 299 -19.80 -0.02 7.86
C ASN A 299 -19.02 -1.32 7.64
N THR A 300 -18.71 -2.07 8.71
CA THR A 300 -17.97 -3.33 8.58
C THR A 300 -18.77 -4.34 7.76
N TRP A 301 -20.08 -4.42 7.97
CA TRP A 301 -20.97 -5.26 7.16
C TRP A 301 -20.92 -4.87 5.68
N ARG A 302 -21.08 -3.57 5.37
CA ARG A 302 -21.04 -3.05 3.99
C ARG A 302 -19.69 -3.26 3.33
N ILE A 303 -18.58 -3.04 4.04
CA ILE A 303 -17.22 -3.32 3.55
C ILE A 303 -17.11 -4.77 3.14
N LEU A 304 -17.53 -5.70 3.99
CA LEU A 304 -17.38 -7.12 3.67
C LEU A 304 -18.37 -7.59 2.60
N SER A 305 -19.57 -7.00 2.53
CA SER A 305 -20.61 -7.40 1.56
C SER A 305 -20.46 -6.76 0.17
N ALA A 306 -19.81 -5.60 0.06
CA ALA A 306 -19.73 -4.82 -1.18
C ALA A 306 -18.35 -4.85 -1.85
N THR A 307 -17.42 -5.65 -1.33
CA THR A 307 -16.05 -5.77 -1.86
C THR A 307 -15.79 -7.19 -2.34
N ARG A 308 -14.59 -7.43 -2.85
CA ARG A 308 -14.10 -8.78 -3.20
C ARG A 308 -14.15 -9.79 -2.05
N PHE A 309 -14.33 -9.34 -0.81
CA PHE A 309 -14.47 -10.23 0.33
C PHE A 309 -15.82 -10.92 0.41
N ALA A 310 -16.88 -10.40 -0.24
CA ALA A 310 -18.24 -10.89 -0.09
C ALA A 310 -18.43 -12.41 -0.29
N PRO A 311 -17.78 -13.07 -1.28
CA PRO A 311 -17.90 -14.52 -1.46
C PRO A 311 -17.38 -15.34 -0.27
N HIS A 312 -16.55 -14.75 0.60
CA HIS A 312 -15.93 -15.40 1.74
C HIS A 312 -16.74 -15.28 3.04
N PHE A 313 -17.92 -14.65 2.99
CA PHE A 313 -18.77 -14.41 4.14
C PHE A 313 -20.21 -14.89 3.93
N GLU A 314 -20.89 -15.19 5.02
CA GLU A 314 -22.35 -15.24 5.10
C GLU A 314 -22.83 -13.99 5.84
N PHE A 315 -23.91 -13.38 5.39
CA PHE A 315 -24.44 -12.14 5.97
C PHE A 315 -25.84 -12.40 6.51
N THR A 316 -26.09 -11.94 7.74
CA THR A 316 -27.37 -12.09 8.44
C THR A 316 -27.82 -10.82 9.14
#